data_AF-P52128-F1
#
_entry.id   AF-P52128-F1
#
_cell.length_a   1.000
_cell.length_b   1.000
_cell.length_c   1.000
_cell.angle_alpha   90.00
_cell.angle_beta   90.00
_cell.angle_gamma   90.00
#
_symmetry.space_group_name_H-M   'P 1'
#
loop_
_entity.id
_entity.type
_entity.pdbx_description
1 polymer ?
#
loop_
_entity_poly.entity_id
_entity_poly.type
_entity_poly.pdbx_seq_one_letter_code
_entity_poly.pdbx_strand_id
1 'polypeptide(L)'
;MGDDVHRFGNLFLISPSSNSILSNYSPADKKKFYVETERAESPKQAIMMSYKEWGPDGQGINNIESHEHAMLTLLKEHRDMTLPTRK
;
A
#
# COMPACT_ATOMS: atom_id res chain seq x y z
N MET A 1 15.59 -6.85 -10.92
CA MET A 1 14.42 -6.19 -10.29
C MET A 1 14.16 -6.97 -9.02
N GLY A 2 14.32 -6.35 -7.86
CA GLY A 2 14.30 -7.06 -6.58
C GLY A 2 12.95 -7.72 -6.32
N ASP A 3 12.97 -8.90 -5.70
CA ASP A 3 11.78 -9.67 -5.32
C ASP A 3 10.80 -8.83 -4.45
N ASP A 4 11.29 -7.74 -3.87
CA ASP A 4 10.53 -6.81 -3.04
C ASP A 4 9.43 -6.02 -3.77
N VAL A 5 9.44 -5.98 -5.11
CA VAL A 5 8.38 -5.28 -5.86
C VAL A 5 7.02 -5.96 -5.69
N HIS A 6 6.99 -7.28 -5.46
CA HIS A 6 5.78 -8.10 -5.38
C HIS A 6 5.21 -8.21 -3.96
N ARG A 7 5.76 -7.48 -3.00
CA ARG A 7 5.31 -7.54 -1.61
C ARG A 7 3.88 -7.06 -1.47
N PHE A 8 3.10 -7.77 -0.66
CA PHE A 8 1.70 -7.44 -0.43
C PHE A 8 1.55 -6.05 0.20
N GLY A 9 2.48 -5.67 1.09
CA GLY A 9 2.55 -4.32 1.66
C GLY A 9 2.68 -3.23 0.59
N ASN A 10 3.34 -3.53 -0.53
CA ASN A 10 3.59 -2.60 -1.64
C ASN A 10 2.40 -2.43 -2.59
N LEU A 11 1.32 -3.19 -2.41
CA LEU A 11 0.12 -3.06 -3.24
C LEU A 11 -0.46 -1.64 -3.14
N PHE A 12 -0.70 -0.99 -4.27
CA PHE A 12 -1.30 0.34 -4.32
C PHE A 12 -2.73 0.28 -4.84
N LEU A 13 -3.71 0.53 -3.97
CA LEU A 13 -5.13 0.40 -4.30
C LEU A 13 -5.67 1.72 -4.87
N ILE A 14 -5.70 1.80 -6.20
CA ILE A 14 -6.19 2.95 -6.97
C ILE A 14 -7.04 2.48 -8.15
N SER A 15 -7.82 3.40 -8.72
CA SER A 15 -8.65 3.11 -9.89
C SER A 15 -7.79 2.73 -11.11
N PRO A 16 -8.33 1.92 -12.05
CA PRO A 16 -7.63 1.61 -13.31
C PRO A 16 -7.23 2.87 -14.09
N SER A 17 -8.07 3.90 -14.07
CA SER A 17 -7.83 5.20 -14.70
C SER A 17 -6.58 5.87 -14.11
N SER A 18 -6.52 5.96 -12.78
CA SER A 18 -5.35 6.51 -12.07
C SER A 18 -4.10 5.68 -12.34
N ASN A 19 -4.22 4.35 -12.34
CA ASN A 19 -3.10 3.46 -12.63
C ASN A 19 -2.56 3.66 -14.05
N SER A 20 -3.44 3.89 -15.03
CA SER A 20 -3.04 4.21 -16.39
C SER A 20 -2.28 5.54 -16.47
N ILE A 21 -2.80 6.58 -15.83
CA ILE A 21 -2.20 7.93 -15.84
C ILE A 21 -0.82 7.92 -15.16
N LEU A 22 -0.72 7.24 -14.02
CA LEU A 22 0.47 7.23 -13.17
C LEU A 22 1.41 6.05 -13.48
N SER A 23 1.14 5.25 -14.51
CA SER A 23 1.92 4.04 -14.83
C SER A 23 3.41 4.32 -15.00
N ASN A 24 3.76 5.43 -15.65
CA ASN A 24 5.13 5.87 -15.90
C ASN A 24 5.75 6.70 -14.75
N TYR A 25 5.00 6.96 -13.67
CA TYR A 25 5.49 7.79 -12.57
C TYR A 25 6.37 6.97 -11.63
N SER A 26 7.42 7.59 -11.11
CA SER A 26 8.18 6.99 -10.01
C SER A 26 7.31 6.89 -8.74
N PRO A 27 7.65 6.01 -7.77
CA PRO A 27 6.94 5.97 -6.49
C PRO A 27 6.89 7.33 -5.78
N ALA A 28 7.96 8.12 -5.87
CA ALA A 28 8.02 9.47 -5.30
C ALA A 28 7.09 10.46 -6.03
N ASP A 29 7.03 10.40 -7.37
CA ASP A 29 6.14 11.25 -8.17
C ASP A 29 4.67 10.88 -7.94
N LYS A 30 4.36 9.58 -7.81
CA LYS A 30 3.03 9.11 -7.39
C LYS A 30 2.67 9.69 -6.03
N LYS A 31 3.60 9.63 -5.07
CA LYS A 31 3.39 10.20 -3.74
C LYS A 31 3.08 11.70 -3.82
N LYS A 32 3.91 12.45 -4.55
CA LYS A 32 3.74 13.89 -4.76
C LYS A 32 2.38 14.22 -5.38
N PHE A 33 1.98 13.51 -6.44
CA PHE A 33 0.70 13.71 -7.12
C PHE A 33 -0.49 13.65 -6.16
N TYR A 34 -0.55 12.64 -5.29
CA TYR A 34 -1.68 12.48 -4.38
C TYR A 34 -1.62 13.41 -3.16
N VAL A 35 -0.43 13.83 -2.74
CA VAL A 35 -0.28 14.87 -1.72
C VAL A 35 -0.76 16.21 -2.27
N GLU A 36 -0.34 16.59 -3.48
CA GLU A 36 -0.71 17.87 -4.10
C GLU A 36 -2.19 17.94 -4.49
N THR A 37 -2.80 16.81 -4.83
CA THR A 37 -4.23 16.76 -5.18
C THR A 37 -5.13 16.57 -3.96
N GLU A 38 -4.59 16.33 -2.76
CA GLU A 38 -5.33 15.98 -1.53
C GLU A 38 -6.33 14.82 -1.74
N ARG A 39 -6.01 13.88 -2.64
CA ARG A 39 -6.92 12.80 -3.06
C ARG A 39 -6.40 11.44 -2.65
N ALA A 40 -6.82 10.94 -1.48
CA ALA A 40 -6.72 9.52 -1.23
C ALA A 40 -7.91 8.79 -1.88
N GLU A 41 -7.65 7.78 -2.70
CA GLU A 41 -8.69 6.92 -3.30
C GLU A 41 -9.05 5.74 -2.39
N SER A 42 -8.18 5.40 -1.44
CA SER A 42 -8.45 4.36 -0.45
C SER A 42 -7.83 4.67 0.91
N PRO A 43 -8.39 4.13 2.02
CA PRO A 43 -7.77 4.24 3.34
C PRO A 43 -6.36 3.65 3.37
N LYS A 44 -6.14 2.54 2.65
CA LYS A 44 -4.81 1.93 2.52
C LYS A 44 -3.82 2.93 1.93
N GLN A 45 -4.18 3.57 0.83
CA GLN A 45 -3.35 4.58 0.19
C GLN A 45 -3.06 5.76 1.12
N ALA A 46 -4.07 6.28 1.83
CA ALA A 46 -3.87 7.38 2.79
C ALA A 46 -2.81 7.02 3.84
N ILE A 47 -2.86 5.80 4.39
CA ILE A 47 -1.87 5.30 5.34
C ILE A 47 -0.48 5.19 4.67
N MET A 48 -0.40 4.63 3.46
CA MET A 48 0.86 4.55 2.71
C MET A 48 1.51 5.92 2.48
N MET A 49 0.72 6.96 2.21
CA MET A 49 1.24 8.31 2.00
C MET A 49 1.80 8.96 3.27
N SER A 50 1.37 8.50 4.45
CA SER A 50 1.85 9.04 5.72
C SER A 50 3.29 8.65 6.07
N TYR A 51 3.82 7.56 5.48
CA TYR A 51 5.21 7.15 5.71
C TYR A 51 6.19 8.11 5.06
N LYS A 52 7.21 8.56 5.79
CA LYS A 52 8.25 9.46 5.24
C LYS A 52 9.02 8.80 4.10
N GLU A 53 9.44 7.56 4.31
CA GLU A 53 10.24 6.77 3.37
C GLU A 53 9.42 5.58 2.86
N TRP A 54 9.49 5.31 1.56
CA TRP A 54 8.78 4.20 0.91
C TRP A 54 9.57 3.73 -0.30
N GLY A 55 9.81 2.42 -0.42
CA GLY A 55 10.58 1.86 -1.53
C GLY A 55 11.37 0.62 -1.13
N PRO A 56 12.13 0.03 -2.07
CA PRO A 56 12.85 -1.22 -1.86
C PRO A 56 14.11 -1.09 -0.98
N ASP A 57 14.55 0.14 -0.69
CA ASP A 57 15.83 0.40 0.00
C ASP A 57 15.64 1.05 1.37
N GLY A 58 16.63 0.89 2.24
CA GLY A 58 16.75 1.63 3.51
C GLY A 58 15.56 1.43 4.45
N GLN A 59 15.03 2.52 5.02
CA GLN A 59 13.83 2.45 5.88
C GLN A 59 12.55 2.17 5.08
N GLY A 60 12.56 2.39 3.76
CA GLY A 60 11.41 2.13 2.89
C GLY A 60 10.98 0.67 2.92
N ILE A 61 11.92 -0.27 2.88
CA ILE A 61 11.60 -1.69 2.89
C ILE A 61 10.99 -2.13 4.23
N ASN A 62 11.54 -1.63 5.35
CA ASN A 62 10.99 -1.88 6.69
C ASN A 62 9.56 -1.34 6.85
N ASN A 63 9.26 -0.20 6.22
CA ASN A 63 7.90 0.36 6.21
C ASN A 63 6.95 -0.51 5.39
N ILE A 64 7.39 -1.04 4.24
CA ILE A 64 6.62 -2.02 3.46
C ILE A 64 6.36 -3.29 4.29
N GLU A 65 7.36 -3.80 5.02
CA GLU A 65 7.21 -4.96 5.92
C GLU A 65 6.18 -4.73 7.02
N SER A 66 6.31 -3.61 7.72
CA SER A 66 5.43 -3.26 8.81
C SER A 66 3.99 -3.06 8.32
N HIS A 67 3.83 -2.42 7.16
CA HIS A 67 2.52 -2.20 6.55
C HIS A 67 1.89 -3.52 6.09
N GLU A 68 2.66 -4.42 5.47
CA GLU A 68 2.21 -5.76 5.09
C GLU A 68 1.70 -6.55 6.30
N HIS A 69 2.47 -6.54 7.39
CA HIS A 69 2.07 -7.19 8.63
C HIS A 69 0.75 -6.64 9.17
N ALA A 70 0.61 -5.31 9.24
CA ALA A 70 -0.63 -4.66 9.68
C ALA A 70 -1.84 -5.04 8.81
N MET A 71 -1.67 -5.09 7.48
CA MET A 71 -2.73 -5.50 6.56
C MET A 71 -3.15 -6.96 6.78
N LEU A 72 -2.18 -7.87 6.91
CA LEU A 72 -2.46 -9.29 7.11
C LEU A 72 -3.14 -9.54 8.45
N THR A 73 -2.74 -8.83 9.50
CA THR A 73 -3.39 -8.89 10.82
C THR A 73 -4.85 -8.45 10.72
N LEU A 74 -5.11 -7.28 10.11
CA LEU A 74 -6.48 -6.78 9.92
C LEU A 74 -7.35 -7.76 9.12
N LEU A 75 -6.81 -8.35 8.05
CA LEU A 75 -7.55 -9.31 7.23
C LEU A 75 -7.87 -10.62 7.98
N LYS A 76 -6.94 -11.11 8.81
CA LYS A 76 -7.17 -12.30 9.65
C LYS A 76 -8.22 -12.03 10.73
N GLU A 77 -8.11 -10.90 11.43
CA GLU A 77 -9.10 -10.48 12.42
C GLU A 77 -10.49 -10.36 11.80
N HIS A 78 -10.60 -9.74 10.62
CA HIS A 78 -11.88 -9.62 9.93
C HIS A 78 -12.43 -10.96 9.46
N ARG A 79 -11.56 -11.88 9.01
CA ARG A 79 -11.94 -13.25 8.65
C ARG A 79 -12.54 -13.97 9.86
N ASP A 80 -11.90 -13.88 11.02
CA ASP A 80 -12.34 -14.55 12.25
C ASP A 80 -13.63 -13.93 12.82
N MET A 81 -13.87 -12.64 12.58
CA MET A 81 -15.14 -11.98 12.94
C MET A 81 -16.32 -12.33 12.03
N THR A 82 -16.08 -12.56 10.74
CA THR A 82 -17.16 -12.66 9.73
C THR A 82 -17.47 -14.08 9.27
N LEU A 83 -16.51 -14.99 9.34
CA LEU A 83 -16.76 -16.40 9.04
C LEU A 83 -16.98 -17.15 10.35
N PRO A 84 -18.13 -17.81 10.57
CA PRO A 84 -18.22 -18.75 11.67
C PRO A 84 -17.10 -19.78 11.48
N THR A 85 -16.30 -20.00 12.52
CA THR A 85 -15.26 -21.03 12.53
C THR A 85 -15.95 -22.32 12.08
N ARG A 86 -15.61 -22.80 10.88
CA ARG A 86 -16.16 -24.05 10.38
C ARG A 86 -15.71 -25.13 11.35
N LYS A 87 -16.64 -25.61 12.18
CA LYS A 87 -16.43 -26.77 13.05
C LYS A 87 -16.12 -28.00 12.21
#